data_AF-A0A7C3BTI0-F1
#
_entry.id   AF-A0A7C3BTI0-F1
#
_cell.length_a   1.000
_cell.length_b   1.000
_cell.length_c   1.000
_cell.angle_alpha   90.00
_cell.angle_beta   90.00
_cell.angle_gamma   90.00
#
_symmetry.space_group_name_H-M   'P 1'
#
loop_
_entity.id
_entity.type
_entity.pdbx_description
1 polymer ?
#
loop_
_entity_poly.entity_id
_entity_poly.type
_entity_poly.pdbx_seq_one_letter_code
_entity_poly.pdbx_strand_id
1 'polypeptide(L)'
;MGFPFTTLQNTLLSFFARGAPPLILAMAAVSDRRKGGLSSSIMHFTLPASFLIFFFGLLIYTGVFFIARRNLLQLNITPEMLTALGRGSSVELSALSPSELTSALTVFSAQTALTTFFVLSGILLMIFAAPPTKWLAGGSPYSGNWMPTIAAGVLIAAYGVILQTPDLRNFFDLVDLPISINVGIIAITALWFFSQLAVWRSNLFERFLDLEVEGEV
;
A
#
# COMPACT_ATOMS: atom_id res chain seq x y z
N MET A 1 1.95 22.82 6.64
CA MET A 1 2.69 21.61 6.21
C MET A 1 1.93 20.41 6.76
N GLY A 2 1.17 19.73 5.90
CA GLY A 2 0.21 18.70 6.31
C GLY A 2 0.84 17.33 6.50
N PHE A 3 0.18 16.48 7.29
CA PHE A 3 0.53 15.07 7.47
C PHE A 3 0.57 14.32 6.12
N PRO A 4 1.34 13.22 5.99
CA PRO A 4 1.45 12.45 4.74
C PRO A 4 0.16 11.70 4.36
N PHE A 5 -0.81 11.64 5.27
CA PHE A 5 -2.15 11.09 5.05
C PHE A 5 -3.16 12.00 5.74
N THR A 6 -4.36 12.11 5.18
CA THR A 6 -5.49 12.69 5.91
C THR A 6 -5.96 11.74 7.01
N THR A 7 -6.74 12.26 7.97
CA THR A 7 -7.33 11.44 9.03
C THR A 7 -8.15 10.29 8.43
N LEU A 8 -8.96 10.58 7.41
CA LEU A 8 -9.81 9.60 6.74
C LEU A 8 -9.01 8.57 5.93
N GLN A 9 -7.96 8.98 5.23
CA GLN A 9 -7.06 8.04 4.56
C GLN A 9 -6.37 7.09 5.54
N ASN A 10 -5.99 7.57 6.74
CA ASN A 10 -5.40 6.71 7.76
C ASN A 10 -6.41 5.68 8.32
N THR A 11 -7.72 5.96 8.29
CA THR A 11 -8.74 4.96 8.63
C THR A 11 -8.80 3.83 7.61
N LEU A 12 -8.68 4.14 6.31
CA LEU A 12 -8.58 3.12 5.25
C LEU A 12 -7.34 2.23 5.44
N LEU A 13 -6.18 2.84 5.71
CA LEU A 13 -4.95 2.10 5.96
C LEU A 13 -5.08 1.18 7.17
N SER A 14 -5.70 1.68 8.23
CA SER A 14 -5.92 0.91 9.45
C SER A 14 -6.83 -0.30 9.21
N PHE A 15 -7.88 -0.15 8.38
CA PHE A 15 -8.75 -1.27 8.02
C PHE A 15 -8.09 -2.23 7.02
N PHE A 16 -7.74 -1.75 5.81
CA PHE A 16 -7.33 -2.63 4.71
C PHE A 16 -5.91 -3.16 4.83
N ALA A 17 -4.96 -2.36 5.32
CA ALA A 17 -3.56 -2.76 5.38
C ALA A 17 -3.19 -3.36 6.74
N ARG A 18 -3.80 -2.89 7.85
CA ARG A 18 -3.39 -3.26 9.21
C ARG A 18 -4.42 -4.08 9.99
N GLY A 19 -5.69 -4.09 9.59
CA GLY A 19 -6.79 -4.68 10.37
C GLY A 19 -7.32 -5.98 9.77
N ALA A 20 -7.86 -5.89 8.55
CA ALA A 20 -8.43 -7.04 7.85
C ALA A 20 -7.40 -8.17 7.62
N PRO A 21 -6.15 -7.89 7.19
CA PRO A 21 -5.21 -8.97 6.91
C PRO A 21 -4.86 -9.83 8.13
N PRO A 22 -4.48 -9.26 9.30
CA PRO A 22 -4.26 -10.08 10.50
C PRO A 22 -5.48 -10.87 10.94
N LEU A 23 -6.70 -10.31 10.83
CA LEU A 23 -7.93 -11.03 11.18
C LEU A 23 -8.17 -12.23 10.26
N ILE A 24 -7.99 -12.06 8.96
CA ILE A 24 -8.14 -13.13 7.96
C ILE A 24 -7.08 -14.21 8.20
N LEU A 25 -5.83 -13.82 8.42
CA LEU A 25 -4.75 -14.77 8.71
C LEU A 25 -5.01 -15.55 10.01
N ALA A 26 -5.54 -14.90 11.04
CA ALA A 26 -5.91 -15.57 12.29
C ALA A 26 -7.05 -16.58 12.08
N MET A 27 -8.06 -16.25 11.26
CA MET A 27 -9.12 -17.20 10.89
C MET A 27 -8.62 -18.35 10.02
N ALA A 28 -7.65 -18.10 9.15
CA ALA A 28 -7.06 -19.08 8.25
C ALA A 28 -5.96 -19.93 8.92
N ALA A 29 -5.54 -19.57 10.13
CA ALA A 29 -4.44 -20.24 10.83
C ALA A 29 -4.85 -21.66 11.22
N VAL A 30 -4.24 -22.64 10.56
CA VAL A 30 -4.25 -24.03 11.01
C VAL A 30 -3.10 -24.20 12.00
N SER A 31 -3.35 -24.78 13.17
CA SER A 31 -2.35 -24.98 14.21
C SER A 31 -1.22 -25.90 13.71
N ASP A 32 -0.15 -25.31 13.18
CA ASP A 32 1.08 -26.03 12.86
C ASP A 32 2.12 -25.71 13.93
N ARG A 33 2.50 -26.73 14.72
CA ARG A 33 3.44 -26.59 15.84
C ARG A 33 4.87 -26.55 15.31
N ARG A 34 5.29 -25.45 14.70
CA ARG A 34 6.69 -25.27 14.28
C ARG A 34 7.52 -24.60 15.38
N LYS A 35 8.62 -25.28 15.74
CA LYS A 35 9.57 -24.91 16.81
C LYS A 35 10.64 -23.92 16.32
N GLY A 36 10.24 -22.84 15.64
CA GLY A 36 11.15 -21.77 15.20
C GLY A 36 11.10 -20.56 16.12
N GLY A 37 12.21 -19.82 16.26
CA GLY A 37 12.22 -18.54 16.97
C GLY A 37 11.33 -17.52 16.25
N LEU A 38 10.18 -17.20 16.83
CA LEU A 38 9.17 -16.31 16.24
C LEU A 38 9.75 -14.96 15.80
N SER A 39 10.69 -14.41 16.58
CA SER A 39 11.34 -13.13 16.33
C SER A 39 12.19 -13.11 15.06
N SER A 40 12.98 -14.17 14.81
CA SER A 40 13.81 -14.28 13.61
C SER A 40 12.96 -14.37 12.35
N SER A 41 11.88 -15.15 12.40
CA SER A 41 10.94 -15.28 11.27
C SER A 41 10.19 -13.97 10.98
N ILE A 42 9.76 -13.24 12.02
CA ILE A 42 9.09 -11.93 11.85
C ILE A 42 10.05 -10.89 11.25
N MET A 43 11.32 -10.89 11.68
CA MET A 43 12.31 -9.91 11.23
C MET A 43 12.71 -10.13 9.76
N HIS A 44 12.92 -11.39 9.35
CA HIS A 44 13.18 -11.76 7.95
C HIS A 44 12.01 -11.39 7.01
N PHE A 45 10.77 -11.46 7.51
CA PHE A 45 9.61 -11.03 6.75
C PHE A 45 9.45 -9.50 6.71
N THR A 46 9.49 -8.85 7.87
CA THR A 46 9.04 -7.47 8.05
C THR A 46 10.08 -6.44 7.62
N LEU A 47 11.38 -6.69 7.85
CA LEU A 47 12.42 -5.71 7.49
C LEU A 47 12.52 -5.48 5.98
N PRO A 48 12.64 -6.52 5.13
CA PRO A 48 12.67 -6.31 3.68
C PRO A 48 11.39 -5.65 3.16
N ALA A 49 10.24 -6.09 3.67
CA ALA A 49 8.95 -5.51 3.32
C ALA A 49 8.88 -4.02 3.65
N SER A 50 9.27 -3.63 4.86
CA SER A 50 9.25 -2.23 5.30
C SER A 50 10.19 -1.36 4.46
N PHE A 51 11.39 -1.85 4.15
CA PHE A 51 12.35 -1.12 3.33
C PHE A 51 11.86 -0.90 1.89
N LEU A 52 11.32 -1.94 1.26
CA LEU A 52 10.79 -1.84 -0.09
C LEU A 52 9.52 -0.98 -0.14
N ILE A 53 8.59 -1.12 0.83
CA ILE A 53 7.41 -0.25 0.92
C ILE A 53 7.83 1.21 1.11
N PHE A 54 8.83 1.49 1.94
CA PHE A 54 9.38 2.84 2.10
C PHE A 54 9.91 3.39 0.78
N PHE A 55 10.78 2.64 0.09
CA PHE A 55 11.39 3.07 -1.16
C PHE A 55 10.36 3.32 -2.27
N PHE A 56 9.46 2.36 -2.49
CA PHE A 56 8.43 2.47 -3.53
C PHE A 56 7.33 3.47 -3.18
N GLY A 57 6.96 3.56 -1.91
CA GLY A 57 6.03 4.58 -1.42
C GLY A 57 6.60 5.98 -1.63
N LEU A 58 7.88 6.20 -1.33
CA LEU A 58 8.56 7.47 -1.59
C LEU A 58 8.59 7.80 -3.08
N LEU A 59 8.87 6.80 -3.93
CA LEU A 59 8.86 6.95 -5.38
C LEU A 59 7.48 7.37 -5.89
N ILE A 60 6.41 6.72 -5.44
CA ILE A 60 5.03 7.07 -5.83
C ILE A 60 4.66 8.46 -5.36
N TYR A 61 4.89 8.78 -4.08
CA TYR A 61 4.55 10.08 -3.52
C TYR A 61 5.26 11.20 -4.28
N THR A 62 6.59 11.07 -4.44
CA THR A 62 7.41 12.08 -5.11
C THR A 62 7.09 12.16 -6.61
N GLY A 63 6.88 11.02 -7.26
CA GLY A 63 6.55 10.94 -8.68
C GLY A 63 5.22 11.61 -9.00
N VAL A 64 4.16 11.27 -8.27
CA VAL A 64 2.83 11.89 -8.45
C VAL A 64 2.86 13.36 -8.08
N PHE A 65 3.55 13.75 -6.99
CA PHE A 65 3.73 15.16 -6.62
C PHE A 65 4.40 15.95 -7.75
N PHE A 66 5.45 15.40 -8.38
CA PHE A 66 6.17 16.07 -9.45
C PHE A 66 5.36 16.16 -10.75
N ILE A 67 4.64 15.09 -11.09
CA ILE A 67 3.73 15.04 -12.26
C ILE A 67 2.62 16.08 -12.12
N ALA A 68 1.98 16.13 -10.95
CA ALA A 68 0.92 17.07 -10.64
C ALA A 68 1.45 18.52 -10.65
N ARG A 69 2.59 18.78 -10.00
CA ARG A 69 3.20 20.11 -9.94
C ARG A 69 3.60 20.66 -11.32
N ARG A 70 4.07 19.78 -12.23
CA ARG A 70 4.48 20.16 -13.58
C ARG A 70 3.33 20.15 -14.59
N ASN A 71 2.10 19.87 -14.15
CA ASN A 71 0.93 19.72 -15.02
C ASN A 71 1.18 18.79 -16.22
N LEU A 72 1.97 17.72 -16.02
CA LEU A 72 2.34 16.79 -17.10
C LEU A 72 1.16 15.94 -17.57
N LEU A 73 0.20 15.72 -16.68
CA LEU A 73 -1.09 15.11 -16.96
C LEU A 73 -2.15 16.14 -16.54
N GLN A 74 -3.09 16.46 -17.44
CA GLN A 74 -4.19 17.37 -17.13
C GLN A 74 -5.02 16.76 -16.00
N LEU A 75 -4.78 17.21 -14.78
CA LEU A 75 -5.62 16.89 -13.64
C LEU A 75 -6.89 17.70 -13.80
N ASN A 76 -7.97 17.06 -14.23
CA ASN A 76 -9.27 17.69 -14.22
C ASN A 76 -9.60 18.02 -12.76
N ILE A 77 -9.76 19.32 -12.47
CA ILE A 77 -10.19 19.76 -11.14
C ILE A 77 -11.64 19.32 -11.01
N THR A 78 -11.85 18.24 -10.27
CA THR A 78 -13.20 17.72 -10.05
C THR A 78 -13.86 18.40 -8.84
N PRO A 79 -15.19 18.55 -8.82
CA PRO A 79 -15.91 19.11 -7.67
C PRO A 79 -15.58 18.38 -6.35
N GLU A 80 -15.33 17.07 -6.43
CA GLU A 80 -14.92 16.21 -5.32
C GLU A 80 -13.61 16.70 -4.68
N MET A 81 -12.61 17.05 -5.49
CA MET A 81 -11.33 17.57 -4.99
C MET A 81 -11.51 18.86 -4.19
N LEU A 82 -12.41 19.74 -4.65
CA LEU A 82 -12.72 20.99 -3.97
C LEU A 82 -13.44 20.73 -2.64
N THR A 83 -14.35 19.75 -2.59
CA THR A 83 -15.01 19.37 -1.34
C THR A 83 -14.07 18.69 -0.33
N ALA A 84 -13.15 17.84 -0.80
CA ALA A 84 -12.14 17.21 0.04
C ALA A 84 -11.17 18.25 0.63
N LEU A 85 -10.74 19.21 -0.20
CA LEU A 85 -9.96 20.35 0.27
C LEU A 85 -10.72 21.18 1.30
N GLY A 86 -11.99 21.51 1.02
CA GLY A 86 -12.82 22.34 1.91
C GLY A 86 -13.06 21.71 3.29
N ARG A 87 -13.10 20.38 3.40
CA ARG A 87 -13.17 19.68 4.70
C ARG A 87 -11.83 19.67 5.44
N GLY A 88 -10.72 19.61 4.70
CA GLY A 88 -9.37 19.59 5.25
C GLY A 88 -8.81 20.97 5.59
N SER A 89 -9.38 22.06 5.03
CA SER A 89 -8.92 23.43 5.26
C SER A 89 -9.84 24.18 6.21
N SER A 90 -9.26 24.82 7.24
CA SER A 90 -9.97 25.75 8.12
C SER A 90 -10.27 27.11 7.46
N VAL A 91 -9.89 27.28 6.19
CA VAL A 91 -9.98 28.53 5.42
C VAL A 91 -11.02 28.32 4.31
N GLU A 92 -11.87 29.32 4.07
CA GLU A 92 -12.83 29.26 2.97
C GLU A 92 -12.11 29.11 1.64
N LEU A 93 -12.54 28.16 0.80
CA LEU A 93 -11.91 27.87 -0.49
C LEU A 93 -11.87 29.11 -1.42
N SER A 94 -12.84 30.00 -1.27
CA SER A 94 -12.97 31.30 -1.95
C SER A 94 -11.91 32.32 -1.55
N ALA A 95 -11.26 32.15 -0.39
CA ALA A 95 -10.22 33.05 0.12
C ALA A 95 -8.80 32.59 -0.28
N LEU A 96 -8.65 31.40 -0.86
CA LEU A 96 -7.36 30.86 -1.30
C LEU A 96 -6.95 31.48 -2.64
N SER A 97 -5.68 31.87 -2.77
CA SER A 97 -5.14 32.26 -4.06
C SER A 97 -5.08 31.05 -5.02
N PRO A 98 -5.18 31.25 -6.35
CA PRO A 98 -5.09 30.15 -7.31
C PRO A 98 -3.80 29.29 -7.18
N SER A 99 -2.69 29.91 -6.78
CA SER A 99 -1.42 29.22 -6.51
C SER A 99 -1.45 28.33 -5.26
N GLU A 100 -2.18 28.73 -4.22
CA GLU A 100 -2.34 27.93 -3.00
C GLU A 100 -3.26 26.74 -3.25
N LEU A 101 -4.33 26.94 -4.01
CA LEU A 101 -5.27 25.89 -4.38
C LEU A 101 -4.57 24.77 -5.16
N THR A 102 -3.82 25.13 -6.21
CA THR A 102 -3.06 24.17 -7.02
C THR A 102 -2.00 23.41 -6.22
N SER A 103 -1.35 24.09 -5.28
CA SER A 103 -0.39 23.47 -4.36
C SER A 103 -1.06 22.44 -3.44
N ALA A 104 -2.24 22.77 -2.90
CA ALA A 104 -2.99 21.85 -2.04
C ALA A 104 -3.49 20.62 -2.82
N LEU A 105 -4.04 20.81 -4.02
CA LEU A 105 -4.49 19.71 -4.91
C LEU A 105 -3.34 18.75 -5.27
N THR A 106 -2.15 19.30 -5.50
CA THR A 106 -0.93 18.51 -5.78
C THR A 106 -0.61 17.57 -4.62
N VAL A 107 -0.69 18.06 -3.38
CA VAL A 107 -0.44 17.26 -2.18
C VAL A 107 -1.49 16.18 -2.01
N PHE A 108 -2.79 16.51 -2.11
CA PHE A 108 -3.88 15.54 -1.98
C PHE A 108 -3.82 14.42 -3.03
N SER A 109 -3.41 14.76 -4.25
CA SER A 109 -3.21 13.76 -5.32
C SER A 109 -2.09 12.78 -4.97
N ALA A 110 -0.95 13.29 -4.47
CA ALA A 110 0.18 12.47 -4.04
C ALA A 110 -0.18 11.59 -2.82
N GLN A 111 -0.95 12.12 -1.86
CA GLN A 111 -1.44 11.37 -0.70
C GLN A 111 -2.41 10.25 -1.10
N THR A 112 -3.30 10.52 -2.06
CA THR A 112 -4.24 9.50 -2.58
C THR A 112 -3.48 8.37 -3.27
N ALA A 113 -2.49 8.71 -4.10
CA ALA A 113 -1.63 7.73 -4.76
C ALA A 113 -0.85 6.87 -3.76
N LEU A 114 -0.27 7.52 -2.74
CA LEU A 114 0.44 6.85 -1.66
C LEU A 114 -0.48 5.93 -0.86
N THR A 115 -1.68 6.38 -0.51
CA THR A 115 -2.70 5.58 0.19
C THR A 115 -3.05 4.34 -0.62
N THR A 116 -3.30 4.50 -1.92
CA THR A 116 -3.60 3.38 -2.83
C THR A 116 -2.48 2.35 -2.82
N PHE A 117 -1.22 2.78 -2.93
CA PHE A 117 -0.08 1.89 -2.86
C PHE A 117 0.00 1.15 -1.52
N PHE A 118 -0.15 1.84 -0.38
CA PHE A 118 -0.08 1.23 0.95
C PHE A 118 -1.23 0.25 1.20
N VAL A 119 -2.44 0.56 0.73
CA VAL A 119 -3.59 -0.38 0.78
C VAL A 119 -3.27 -1.65 -0.01
N LEU A 120 -2.86 -1.51 -1.27
CA LEU A 120 -2.58 -2.66 -2.12
C LEU A 120 -1.42 -3.50 -1.60
N SER A 121 -0.30 -2.87 -1.21
CA SER A 121 0.86 -3.57 -0.67
C SER A 121 0.54 -4.26 0.66
N GLY A 122 -0.20 -3.62 1.57
CA GLY A 122 -0.64 -4.22 2.83
C GLY A 122 -1.52 -5.46 2.63
N ILE A 123 -2.47 -5.39 1.68
CA ILE A 123 -3.30 -6.55 1.32
C ILE A 123 -2.45 -7.66 0.68
N LEU A 124 -1.53 -7.32 -0.23
CA LEU A 124 -0.68 -8.30 -0.90
C LEU A 124 0.33 -8.97 0.05
N LEU A 125 0.81 -8.28 1.09
CA LEU A 125 1.63 -8.89 2.15
C LEU A 125 0.93 -10.05 2.83
N MET A 126 -0.40 -10.03 2.93
CA MET A 126 -1.19 -11.16 3.44
C MET A 126 -0.95 -12.44 2.63
N ILE A 127 -0.86 -12.33 1.30
CA ILE A 127 -0.63 -13.46 0.42
C ILE A 127 0.75 -14.05 0.69
N PHE A 128 1.74 -13.20 0.93
CA PHE A 128 3.10 -13.63 1.27
C PHE A 128 3.23 -14.19 2.68
N ALA A 129 2.35 -13.80 3.61
CA ALA A 129 2.32 -14.35 4.96
C ALA A 129 1.74 -15.78 5.00
N ALA A 130 0.86 -16.12 4.06
CA ALA A 130 0.29 -17.46 3.92
C ALA A 130 0.24 -17.87 2.43
N PRO A 131 1.39 -18.22 1.84
CA PRO A 131 1.54 -18.39 0.40
C PRO A 131 0.76 -19.60 -0.12
N PRO A 132 -0.12 -19.42 -1.13
CA PRO A 132 -0.95 -20.49 -1.69
C PRO A 132 -0.15 -21.42 -2.61
N THR A 133 1.01 -20.97 -3.09
CA THR A 133 1.89 -21.70 -4.01
C THR A 133 3.33 -21.65 -3.54
N LYS A 134 4.13 -22.68 -3.86
CA LYS A 134 5.56 -22.74 -3.49
C LYS A 134 6.37 -21.59 -4.08
N TRP A 135 5.93 -21.01 -5.20
CA TRP A 135 6.61 -19.88 -5.84
C TRP A 135 6.55 -18.61 -4.99
N LEU A 136 5.47 -18.42 -4.23
CA LEU A 136 5.30 -17.28 -3.30
C LEU A 136 5.89 -17.54 -1.91
N ALA A 137 6.34 -18.76 -1.63
CA ALA A 137 6.89 -19.18 -0.35
C ALA A 137 8.36 -18.78 -0.17
N GLY A 138 8.66 -17.50 -0.40
CA GLY A 138 9.98 -16.92 -0.15
C GLY A 138 10.12 -16.37 1.26
N GLY A 139 9.14 -15.57 1.72
CA GLY A 139 9.19 -14.90 3.02
C GLY A 139 8.58 -15.70 4.19
N SER A 140 7.85 -16.77 3.89
CA SER A 140 7.20 -17.62 4.88
C SER A 140 7.04 -19.05 4.35
N PRO A 141 6.85 -20.05 5.23
CA PRO A 141 6.64 -21.43 4.81
C PRO A 141 5.40 -21.59 3.91
N TYR A 142 5.49 -22.50 2.94
CA TYR A 142 4.35 -22.86 2.09
C TYR A 142 3.15 -23.33 2.93
N SER A 143 2.00 -22.64 2.79
CA SER A 143 0.76 -22.97 3.49
C SER A 143 -0.17 -23.82 2.62
N GLY A 144 -0.27 -23.54 1.32
CA GLY A 144 -1.22 -24.18 0.41
C GLY A 144 -2.69 -23.79 0.64
N ASN A 145 -2.98 -22.95 1.64
CA ASN A 145 -4.32 -22.42 1.89
C ASN A 145 -4.61 -21.23 0.96
N TRP A 146 -5.67 -21.33 0.17
CA TRP A 146 -6.10 -20.27 -0.74
C TRP A 146 -6.98 -19.22 -0.10
N MET A 147 -7.50 -19.44 1.12
CA MET A 147 -8.40 -18.50 1.80
C MET A 147 -7.80 -17.10 1.92
N PRO A 148 -6.54 -16.89 2.36
CA PRO A 148 -5.93 -15.56 2.39
C PRO A 148 -5.80 -14.93 1.00
N THR A 149 -5.54 -15.72 -0.04
CA THR A 149 -5.39 -15.21 -1.42
C THR A 149 -6.73 -14.77 -2.00
N ILE A 150 -7.78 -15.56 -1.79
CA ILE A 150 -9.14 -15.21 -2.19
C ILE A 150 -9.59 -13.96 -1.44
N ALA A 151 -9.35 -13.89 -0.13
CA ALA A 151 -9.69 -12.73 0.69
C ALA A 151 -8.92 -11.47 0.26
N ALA A 152 -7.64 -11.60 -0.14
CA ALA A 152 -6.89 -10.49 -0.74
C ALA A 152 -7.56 -9.98 -2.01
N GLY A 153 -7.99 -10.89 -2.90
CA GLY A 153 -8.75 -10.53 -4.11
C GLY A 153 -10.05 -9.79 -3.78
N VAL A 154 -10.80 -10.26 -2.78
CA VAL A 154 -12.04 -9.61 -2.30
C VAL A 154 -11.74 -8.23 -1.72
N LEU A 155 -10.69 -8.07 -0.92
CA LEU A 155 -10.31 -6.77 -0.34
C LEU A 155 -9.85 -5.77 -1.41
N ILE A 156 -9.07 -6.23 -2.41
CA ILE A 156 -8.66 -5.40 -3.54
C ILE A 156 -9.89 -4.98 -4.37
N ALA A 157 -10.82 -5.90 -4.62
CA ALA A 157 -12.07 -5.59 -5.32
C ALA A 157 -12.91 -4.58 -4.53
N ALA A 158 -13.06 -4.76 -3.22
CA ALA A 158 -13.78 -3.83 -2.35
C ALA A 158 -13.13 -2.43 -2.36
N TYR A 159 -11.80 -2.36 -2.31
CA TYR A 159 -11.09 -1.10 -2.46
C TYR A 159 -11.27 -0.48 -3.86
N GLY A 160 -11.29 -1.30 -4.91
CA GLY A 160 -11.64 -0.87 -6.26
C GLY A 160 -13.04 -0.25 -6.34
N VAL A 161 -14.04 -0.83 -5.67
CA VAL A 161 -15.40 -0.25 -5.57
C VAL A 161 -15.38 1.11 -4.87
N ILE A 162 -14.60 1.26 -3.80
CA ILE A 162 -14.39 2.56 -3.13
C ILE A 162 -13.82 3.57 -4.11
N LEU A 163 -12.81 3.18 -4.90
CA LEU A 163 -12.20 4.05 -5.91
C LEU A 163 -13.11 4.38 -7.08
N GLN A 164 -14.13 3.58 -7.40
CA GLN A 164 -15.05 3.88 -8.51
C GLN A 164 -16.28 4.67 -8.08
N THR A 165 -16.63 4.65 -6.79
CA THR A 165 -17.83 5.31 -6.27
C THR A 165 -17.49 6.72 -5.74
N PRO A 166 -18.01 7.81 -6.33
CA PRO A 166 -17.68 9.18 -5.92
C PRO A 166 -17.96 9.44 -4.44
N ASP A 167 -19.09 8.97 -3.92
CA ASP A 167 -19.48 9.17 -2.52
C ASP A 167 -18.51 8.50 -1.55
N LEU A 168 -18.01 7.31 -1.88
CA LEU A 168 -17.03 6.59 -1.05
C LEU A 168 -15.65 7.24 -1.14
N ARG A 169 -15.21 7.66 -2.33
CA ARG A 169 -13.98 8.44 -2.49
C ARG A 169 -14.01 9.71 -1.64
N ASN A 170 -15.10 10.46 -1.75
CA ASN A 170 -15.35 11.65 -0.95
C ASN A 170 -15.36 11.29 0.55
N PHE A 171 -16.05 10.25 0.97
CA PHE A 171 -16.07 9.86 2.38
C PHE A 171 -14.66 9.62 2.96
N PHE A 172 -13.72 9.11 2.15
CA PHE A 172 -12.36 8.81 2.58
C PHE A 172 -11.29 9.87 2.24
N ASP A 173 -11.67 11.05 1.75
CA ASP A 173 -10.74 12.08 1.21
C ASP A 173 -9.81 11.53 0.11
N LEU A 174 -10.34 10.66 -0.74
CA LEU A 174 -9.63 10.17 -1.93
C LEU A 174 -9.95 11.07 -3.12
N VAL A 175 -8.91 11.47 -3.84
CA VAL A 175 -9.03 12.25 -5.07
C VAL A 175 -9.25 11.32 -6.26
N ASP A 176 -10.07 11.73 -7.23
CA ASP A 176 -10.13 11.05 -8.51
C ASP A 176 -8.84 11.29 -9.29
N LEU A 177 -8.04 10.24 -9.43
CA LEU A 177 -6.78 10.30 -10.16
C LEU A 177 -7.01 9.90 -11.62
N PRO A 178 -6.35 10.55 -12.59
CA PRO A 178 -6.38 10.13 -13.98
C PRO A 178 -6.03 8.64 -14.11
N ILE A 179 -6.68 7.96 -15.05
CA ILE A 179 -6.46 6.54 -15.29
C ILE A 179 -4.97 6.22 -15.53
N SER A 180 -4.22 7.12 -16.17
CA SER A 180 -2.78 6.98 -16.39
C SER A 180 -1.98 6.95 -15.08
N ILE A 181 -2.35 7.76 -14.09
CA ILE A 181 -1.73 7.72 -12.75
C ILE A 181 -2.11 6.43 -12.04
N ASN A 182 -3.37 6.00 -12.09
CA ASN A 182 -3.81 4.74 -11.48
C ASN A 182 -3.08 3.53 -12.07
N VAL A 183 -2.94 3.46 -13.39
CA VAL A 183 -2.15 2.43 -14.08
C VAL A 183 -0.69 2.49 -13.64
N GLY A 184 -0.11 3.68 -13.50
CA GLY A 184 1.24 3.88 -12.97
C GLY A 184 1.41 3.36 -11.55
N ILE A 185 0.45 3.61 -10.65
CA ILE A 185 0.45 3.09 -9.28
C ILE A 185 0.40 1.56 -9.31
N ILE A 186 -0.51 0.96 -10.08
CA ILE A 186 -0.62 -0.50 -10.22
C ILE A 186 0.69 -1.10 -10.75
N ALA A 187 1.30 -0.48 -11.75
CA ALA A 187 2.57 -0.93 -12.33
C ALA A 187 3.70 -0.88 -11.29
N ILE A 188 3.79 0.19 -10.50
CA ILE A 188 4.78 0.31 -9.43
C ILE A 188 4.48 -0.69 -8.30
N THR A 189 3.23 -0.90 -7.92
CA THR A 189 2.83 -1.94 -6.96
C THR A 189 3.22 -3.34 -7.44
N ALA A 190 3.05 -3.64 -8.72
CA ALA A 190 3.49 -4.90 -9.31
C ALA A 190 5.02 -5.03 -9.27
N LEU A 191 5.74 -3.96 -9.62
CA LEU A 191 7.20 -3.95 -9.57
C LEU A 191 7.72 -4.12 -8.14
N TRP A 192 7.08 -3.48 -7.16
CA TRP A 192 7.32 -3.72 -5.74
C TRP A 192 7.06 -5.18 -5.36
N PHE A 193 5.94 -5.76 -5.78
CA PHE A 193 5.59 -7.16 -5.50
C PHE A 193 6.65 -8.14 -6.00
N PHE A 194 7.13 -7.96 -7.24
CA PHE A 194 8.19 -8.82 -7.80
C PHE A 194 9.54 -8.57 -7.11
N SER A 195 9.84 -7.32 -6.75
CA SER A 195 11.06 -6.97 -6.00
C SER A 195 11.04 -7.62 -4.62
N GLN A 196 9.90 -7.59 -3.94
CA GLN A 196 9.67 -8.24 -2.65
C GLN A 196 9.89 -9.75 -2.75
N LEU A 197 9.32 -10.37 -3.77
CA LEU A 197 9.49 -11.79 -4.02
C LEU A 197 10.95 -12.15 -4.33
N ALA A 198 11.63 -11.34 -5.14
CA ALA A 198 13.03 -11.55 -5.47
C ALA A 198 13.94 -11.45 -4.24
N VAL A 199 13.70 -10.44 -3.37
CA VAL A 199 14.49 -10.23 -2.15
C VAL A 199 14.35 -11.41 -1.19
N TRP A 200 13.14 -11.92 -0.99
CA TRP A 200 12.95 -13.10 -0.15
C TRP A 200 13.49 -14.38 -0.78
N ARG A 201 13.34 -14.59 -2.09
CA ARG A 201 13.84 -15.81 -2.74
C ARG A 201 15.36 -15.92 -2.81
N SER A 202 16.06 -14.80 -2.75
CA SER A 202 17.52 -14.74 -2.84
C SER A 202 18.22 -14.81 -1.49
N ASN A 203 17.46 -14.93 -0.38
CA ASN A 203 17.95 -14.84 0.99
C ASN A 203 18.93 -13.66 1.18
N LEU A 204 18.69 -12.56 0.46
CA LEU A 204 19.63 -11.44 0.34
C LEU A 204 20.01 -10.87 1.72
N PHE A 205 19.09 -10.91 2.67
CA PHE A 205 19.32 -10.42 4.03
C PHE A 205 20.18 -11.37 4.86
N GLU A 206 20.02 -12.69 4.73
CA GLU A 206 20.89 -13.68 5.39
C GLU A 206 22.32 -13.57 4.85
N ARG A 207 22.44 -13.38 3.53
CA ARG A 207 23.72 -13.17 2.85
C ARG A 207 24.37 -11.82 3.19
N PHE A 208 23.58 -10.78 3.49
CA PHE A 208 24.09 -9.46 3.85
C PHE A 208 24.47 -9.36 5.34
N LEU A 209 23.80 -10.13 6.20
CA LEU A 209 24.07 -10.17 7.64
C LEU A 209 25.06 -11.27 8.06
N ASP A 210 25.60 -12.04 7.12
CA ASP A 210 26.56 -13.14 7.37
C ASP A 210 26.08 -14.08 8.48
N LEU A 211 24.77 -14.34 8.52
CA LEU A 211 24.19 -15.33 9.42
C LEU A 211 24.53 -16.70 8.83
N GLU A 212 25.63 -17.27 9.29
CA GLU A 212 26.03 -18.64 9.01
C GLU A 212 24.81 -19.54 9.24
N VAL A 213 24.37 -20.23 8.19
CA VAL A 213 23.30 -21.23 8.29
C VAL A 213 23.88 -22.38 9.12
N GLU A 214 23.74 -22.30 10.44
CA GLU A 214 24.15 -23.35 11.35
C GLU A 214 23.28 -24.60 11.13
N GLY A 215 23.79 -25.48 10.28
CA GLY A 215 23.67 -26.93 10.38
C GLY A 215 22.40 -27.59 9.81
N GLU A 216 22.57 -28.30 8.70
CA GLU A 216 22.12 -29.71 8.65
C GLU A 216 23.27 -30.56 8.08
N VAL A 217 23.79 -31.45 8.93
CA VAL A 217 24.57 -32.65 8.59
C VAL A 217 23.58 -33.77 8.32
#